data_AF-A0A2J8DGM1-F1
#
_entry.id   AF-A0A2J8DGM1-F1
#
_cell.length_a   1.000
_cell.length_b   1.000
_cell.length_c   1.000
_cell.angle_alpha   90.00
_cell.angle_beta   90.00
_cell.angle_gamma   90.00
#
_symmetry.space_group_name_H-M   'P 1'
#
loop_
_entity.id
_entity.type
_entity.pdbx_description
1 polymer ?
#
loop_
_entity_poly.entity_id
_entity_poly.type
_entity_poly.pdbx_seq_one_letter_code
_entity_poly.pdbx_strand_id
1 'polypeptide(L)'
;MDLKEILYGLFGPNSTVDACAGSPSTASTSGTFNSHGRLPKNPLLDALAPLLGGQLSPLLRALNLANNILGARLGLPIDPSFLLTLAVAAWAINRFARQLYHALAVIVTAHFMASITVASTDEIYVHMMKWLAVQPLVTTSRSLMVETAAHSAWEDDEDQIDALQLRTIAGGGDEKYLNFSNQQANAPPRFVPAIGLHGFWYGRRYFRLQRKHQSFLDDNSGGARGSTGTTLEKEEVLVISCFGRSTTPIKTLLQAVKQHYYSDHVARTTIKRPSPQPLRRFNGRNWATVAVRPVRGLRTVILDAAQKSTVLADMNEYLHPATPRWYANRGIPLRRGYLFHGPPGTGKTSLSFALAGVFGLDIYVISLLEPTLSEEDLGTLFSSLPRRCVVLLEDIDAAGLRRPQEEIEEEEASEAPATDKKTRPGRGPRASVNGDKESASHDQPAAHRPREDWKVSDLARALKAPGAGGDDRKGISLSGLLNAIDGVASQEGRVLVMTTNHPEALDAALIRPGRVDLQVAFGNATSEQARELFERMYEADAAKNDAAVEKSAEATQNGQAEDKGAEVGGGDGVEGLSHIAAAFGSKIDDGLLSPAEIQGFLLKRKKDPKKALRETDRWVEAMKAQKENKTKVLTVQ
;
A
#
# COMPACT_ATOMS: atom_id res chain seq x y z
N MET A 1 -34.28 -38.37 27.43
CA MET A 1 -33.93 -37.89 26.08
C MET A 1 -33.46 -39.09 25.30
N ASP A 2 -34.23 -39.45 24.28
CA ASP A 2 -34.23 -40.75 23.62
C ASP A 2 -33.15 -40.81 22.51
N LEU A 3 -32.42 -41.94 22.42
CA LEU A 3 -31.25 -42.13 21.53
C LEU A 3 -31.60 -42.00 20.03
N LYS A 4 -32.90 -42.02 19.70
CA LYS A 4 -33.43 -41.85 18.34
C LYS A 4 -33.33 -40.41 17.82
N GLU A 5 -33.36 -39.38 18.68
CA GLU A 5 -33.26 -37.99 18.20
C GLU A 5 -31.83 -37.61 17.80
N ILE A 6 -30.82 -38.23 18.41
CA ILE A 6 -29.40 -38.00 18.07
C ILE A 6 -29.06 -38.64 16.70
N LEU A 7 -29.73 -39.74 16.34
CA LEU A 7 -29.52 -40.43 15.06
C LEU A 7 -30.25 -39.77 13.89
N TYR A 8 -31.37 -39.09 14.12
CA TYR A 8 -32.10 -38.36 13.07
C TYR A 8 -31.42 -37.04 12.64
N GLY A 9 -30.58 -36.44 13.49
CA GLY A 9 -29.84 -35.22 13.15
C GLY A 9 -28.59 -35.43 12.30
N LEU A 10 -28.09 -36.67 12.19
CA LEU A 10 -26.88 -37.00 11.42
C LEU A 10 -27.15 -37.29 9.93
N PHE A 11 -28.40 -37.49 9.54
CA PHE A 11 -28.79 -37.80 8.16
C PHE A 11 -30.08 -37.06 7.77
N GLY A 12 -29.94 -35.79 7.38
CA GLY A 12 -30.92 -35.01 6.61
C GLY A 12 -30.35 -34.62 5.23
N PRO A 13 -31.19 -34.34 4.22
CA PRO A 13 -31.01 -34.89 2.87
C PRO A 13 -30.30 -33.94 1.88
N ASN A 14 -29.43 -34.51 1.05
CA ASN A 14 -29.08 -34.04 -0.29
C ASN A 14 -28.93 -35.32 -1.13
N SER A 15 -29.38 -35.45 -2.38
CA SER A 15 -30.04 -34.56 -3.31
C SER A 15 -30.47 -35.48 -4.46
N THR A 16 -31.63 -35.16 -5.02
CA THR A 16 -32.17 -35.56 -6.33
C THR A 16 -31.14 -35.96 -7.40
N VAL A 17 -31.33 -37.13 -8.00
CA VAL A 17 -31.00 -37.39 -9.41
C VAL A 17 -32.05 -38.33 -10.01
N ASP A 18 -32.56 -37.88 -11.15
CA ASP A 18 -33.73 -38.37 -11.87
C ASP A 18 -33.61 -39.83 -12.34
N ALA A 19 -34.70 -40.57 -12.14
CA ALA A 19 -34.97 -41.84 -12.79
C ALA A 19 -35.82 -41.58 -14.05
N CYS A 20 -35.22 -41.71 -15.24
CA CYS A 20 -35.97 -41.91 -16.47
C CYS A 20 -36.18 -43.42 -16.69
N ALA A 21 -37.45 -43.77 -16.91
CA ALA A 21 -37.93 -45.11 -17.19
C ALA A 21 -37.43 -45.65 -18.54
N GLY A 22 -37.14 -46.95 -18.58
CA GLY A 22 -36.90 -47.74 -19.79
C GLY A 22 -37.14 -49.22 -19.50
N SER A 23 -38.06 -49.83 -20.25
CA SER A 23 -38.62 -51.18 -20.15
C SER A 23 -37.62 -52.34 -20.21
N PRO A 24 -37.97 -53.55 -19.70
CA PRO A 24 -37.17 -54.74 -19.89
C PRO A 24 -37.57 -55.45 -21.19
N SER A 25 -36.58 -55.76 -22.05
CA SER A 25 -36.71 -56.75 -23.10
C SER A 25 -36.10 -58.08 -22.66
N THR A 26 -36.83 -59.12 -23.02
CA THR A 26 -36.60 -60.55 -22.84
C THR A 26 -35.37 -61.08 -23.59
N ALA A 27 -34.61 -62.01 -22.99
CA ALA A 27 -34.15 -63.24 -23.66
C ALA A 27 -33.39 -64.18 -22.67
N SER A 28 -33.92 -65.40 -22.54
CA SER A 28 -33.26 -66.73 -22.42
C SER A 28 -31.75 -66.78 -22.10
N THR A 29 -31.25 -67.69 -21.26
CA THR A 29 -31.35 -69.15 -21.46
C THR A 29 -30.91 -69.89 -20.19
N SER A 30 -31.70 -70.91 -19.83
CA SER A 30 -31.46 -71.92 -18.81
C SER A 30 -30.27 -72.83 -19.16
N GLY A 31 -29.42 -73.11 -18.18
CA GLY A 31 -28.39 -74.15 -18.25
C GLY A 31 -28.14 -74.74 -16.87
N THR A 32 -28.99 -75.67 -16.44
CA THR A 32 -28.77 -76.54 -15.28
C THR A 32 -27.65 -77.53 -15.58
N PHE A 33 -26.57 -77.50 -14.80
CA PHE A 33 -25.63 -78.61 -14.68
C PHE A 33 -25.49 -78.97 -13.19
N ASN A 34 -26.02 -80.14 -12.84
CA ASN A 34 -25.97 -80.71 -11.51
C ASN A 34 -24.75 -81.63 -11.44
N SER A 35 -23.81 -81.37 -10.54
CA SER A 35 -22.83 -82.39 -10.14
C SER A 35 -22.55 -82.31 -8.65
N HIS A 36 -22.72 -83.47 -8.02
CA HIS A 36 -22.53 -83.71 -6.60
C HIS A 36 -21.06 -83.60 -6.18
N GLY A 37 -20.81 -82.81 -5.14
CA GLY A 37 -19.57 -82.84 -4.37
C GLY A 37 -19.80 -82.18 -3.01
N ARG A 38 -20.07 -82.99 -1.97
CA ARG A 38 -20.16 -82.50 -0.58
C ARG A 38 -18.75 -82.18 -0.08
N LEU A 39 -18.49 -80.91 0.23
CA LEU A 39 -17.36 -80.44 1.05
C LEU A 39 -17.84 -80.16 2.49
N PRO A 40 -16.96 -80.21 3.50
CA PRO A 40 -17.36 -80.13 4.90
C PRO A 40 -17.93 -78.75 5.24
N LYS A 41 -18.99 -78.75 6.07
CA LYS A 41 -19.69 -77.53 6.49
C LYS A 41 -18.81 -76.74 7.47
N ASN A 42 -18.40 -75.54 7.07
CA ASN A 42 -17.73 -74.58 7.95
C ASN A 42 -18.78 -73.58 8.50
N PRO A 43 -19.09 -73.60 9.81
CA PRO A 43 -20.21 -72.83 10.40
C PRO A 43 -20.01 -71.30 10.37
N LEU A 44 -18.78 -70.83 10.09
CA LEU A 44 -18.44 -69.40 10.07
C LEU A 44 -18.78 -68.74 8.72
N LEU A 45 -18.79 -69.51 7.62
CA LEU A 45 -19.15 -69.00 6.28
C LEU A 45 -20.66 -68.79 6.14
N ASP A 46 -21.47 -69.62 6.78
CA ASP A 46 -22.94 -69.44 6.83
C ASP A 46 -23.33 -68.24 7.71
N ALA A 47 -22.53 -67.90 8.72
CA ALA A 47 -22.77 -66.73 9.58
C ALA A 47 -22.46 -65.38 8.90
N LEU A 48 -21.55 -65.37 7.91
CA LEU A 48 -21.15 -64.17 7.16
C LEU A 48 -21.87 -64.03 5.81
N ALA A 49 -22.56 -65.08 5.34
CA ALA A 49 -23.34 -65.08 4.11
C ALA A 49 -24.43 -63.97 4.02
N PRO A 50 -25.09 -63.53 5.12
CA PRO A 50 -26.05 -62.43 5.05
C PRO A 50 -25.39 -61.05 4.96
N LEU A 51 -24.15 -60.90 5.43
CA LEU A 51 -23.44 -59.61 5.52
C LEU A 51 -22.70 -59.24 4.22
N LEU A 52 -22.35 -60.24 3.40
CA LEU A 52 -21.55 -60.09 2.17
C LEU A 52 -22.36 -60.33 0.88
N GLY A 53 -23.69 -60.42 0.97
CA GLY A 53 -24.58 -60.43 -0.20
C GLY A 53 -24.30 -61.53 -1.22
N GLY A 54 -24.67 -62.77 -0.89
CA GLY A 54 -25.13 -63.82 -1.84
C GLY A 54 -24.26 -64.30 -3.02
N GLN A 55 -23.23 -63.59 -3.46
CA GLN A 55 -22.34 -64.00 -4.54
C GLN A 55 -20.91 -63.56 -4.23
N LEU A 56 -20.14 -64.45 -3.59
CA LEU A 56 -18.70 -64.28 -3.44
C LEU A 56 -18.06 -64.06 -4.83
N SER A 57 -17.37 -62.93 -4.99
CA SER A 57 -16.79 -62.47 -6.26
C SER A 57 -15.80 -63.49 -6.85
N PRO A 58 -15.71 -63.61 -8.19
CA PRO A 58 -14.82 -64.57 -8.86
C PRO A 58 -13.34 -64.38 -8.48
N LEU A 59 -12.94 -63.18 -8.06
CA LEU A 59 -11.62 -62.88 -7.50
C LEU A 59 -11.35 -63.62 -6.19
N LEU A 60 -12.33 -63.71 -5.29
CA LEU A 60 -12.19 -64.43 -4.02
C LEU A 60 -12.08 -65.96 -4.23
N ARG A 61 -12.72 -66.49 -5.28
CA ARG A 61 -12.58 -67.89 -5.70
C ARG A 61 -11.22 -68.16 -6.34
N ALA A 62 -10.75 -67.26 -7.22
CA ALA A 62 -9.44 -67.37 -7.84
C ALA A 62 -8.29 -67.25 -6.81
N LEU A 63 -8.45 -66.39 -5.81
CA LEU A 63 -7.45 -66.17 -4.76
C LEU A 63 -7.38 -67.36 -3.78
N ASN A 64 -8.51 -68.02 -3.50
CA ASN A 64 -8.53 -69.30 -2.76
C ASN A 64 -7.90 -70.45 -3.56
N LEU A 65 -8.11 -70.52 -4.89
CA LEU A 65 -7.51 -71.55 -5.74
C LEU A 65 -5.98 -71.38 -5.84
N ALA A 66 -5.52 -70.14 -6.09
CA ALA A 66 -4.10 -69.83 -6.18
C ALA A 66 -3.35 -70.11 -4.87
N ASN A 67 -3.97 -69.83 -3.73
CA ASN A 67 -3.36 -70.07 -2.42
C ASN A 67 -3.43 -71.52 -1.95
N ASN A 68 -4.42 -72.32 -2.36
CA ASN A 68 -4.39 -73.77 -2.10
C ASN A 68 -3.23 -74.46 -2.84
N ILE A 69 -2.89 -73.98 -4.04
CA ILE A 69 -1.73 -74.46 -4.79
C ILE A 69 -0.43 -74.02 -4.12
N LEU A 70 -0.38 -72.80 -3.56
CA LEU A 70 0.79 -72.29 -2.83
C LEU A 70 0.99 -72.99 -1.47
N GLY A 71 -0.09 -73.22 -0.72
CA GLY A 71 -0.08 -73.91 0.59
C GLY A 71 0.37 -75.36 0.48
N ALA A 72 0.01 -76.05 -0.60
CA ALA A 72 0.47 -77.42 -0.88
C ALA A 72 1.98 -77.51 -1.16
N ARG A 73 2.64 -76.41 -1.56
CA ARG A 73 4.08 -76.38 -1.86
C ARG A 73 4.96 -75.91 -0.70
N LEU A 74 4.41 -75.21 0.29
CA LEU A 74 5.19 -74.56 1.36
C LEU A 74 4.98 -75.16 2.76
N GLY A 75 4.13 -76.17 2.92
CA GLY A 75 4.04 -76.98 4.15
C GLY A 75 3.59 -76.24 5.43
N LEU A 76 3.14 -74.99 5.32
CA LEU A 76 2.62 -74.20 6.42
C LEU A 76 1.08 -74.16 6.34
N PRO A 77 0.35 -74.65 7.36
CA PRO A 77 -1.11 -74.60 7.41
C PRO A 77 -1.56 -73.21 7.86
N ILE A 78 -1.44 -72.20 6.99
CA ILE A 78 -1.99 -70.87 7.26
C ILE A 78 -3.30 -70.75 6.49
N ASP A 79 -4.41 -70.88 7.21
CA ASP A 79 -5.76 -70.78 6.64
C ASP A 79 -5.99 -69.38 6.03
N PRO A 80 -6.33 -69.26 4.73
CA PRO A 80 -6.54 -67.98 4.06
C PRO A 80 -7.66 -67.14 4.70
N SER A 81 -8.66 -67.80 5.28
CA SER A 81 -9.73 -67.16 6.03
C SER A 81 -9.20 -66.44 7.27
N PHE A 82 -8.19 -66.98 7.95
CA PHE A 82 -7.59 -66.36 9.13
C PHE A 82 -6.86 -65.05 8.78
N LEU A 83 -6.10 -65.03 7.69
CA LEU A 83 -5.44 -63.81 7.20
C LEU A 83 -6.44 -62.75 6.74
N LEU A 84 -7.51 -63.15 6.05
CA LEU A 84 -8.58 -62.23 5.65
C LEU A 84 -9.32 -61.66 6.86
N THR A 85 -9.64 -62.49 7.86
CA THR A 85 -10.26 -62.04 9.11
C THR A 85 -9.35 -61.08 9.87
N LEU A 86 -8.03 -61.33 9.90
CA LEU A 86 -7.06 -60.45 10.53
C LEU A 86 -6.92 -59.11 9.78
N ALA A 87 -6.96 -59.12 8.45
CA ALA A 87 -6.95 -57.90 7.64
C ALA A 87 -8.23 -57.06 7.83
N VAL A 88 -9.41 -57.70 7.86
CA VAL A 88 -10.69 -57.04 8.13
C VAL A 88 -10.75 -56.51 9.56
N ALA A 89 -10.24 -57.26 10.54
CA ALA A 89 -10.13 -56.81 11.92
C ALA A 89 -9.17 -55.62 12.06
N ALA A 90 -7.99 -55.67 11.42
CA ALA A 90 -7.05 -54.56 11.39
C ALA A 90 -7.65 -53.30 10.73
N TRP A 91 -8.41 -53.47 9.64
CA TRP A 91 -9.13 -52.38 8.99
C TRP A 91 -10.20 -51.79 9.91
N ALA A 92 -10.99 -52.63 10.58
CA ALA A 92 -12.03 -52.21 11.53
C ALA A 92 -11.42 -51.49 12.74
N ILE A 93 -10.32 -52.00 13.31
CA ILE A 93 -9.58 -51.37 14.41
C ILE A 93 -9.01 -50.02 13.98
N ASN A 94 -8.38 -49.93 12.81
CA ASN A 94 -7.88 -48.65 12.29
C ASN A 94 -9.02 -47.65 12.06
N ARG A 95 -10.17 -48.09 11.54
CA ARG A 95 -11.35 -47.22 11.35
C ARG A 95 -11.92 -46.76 12.69
N PHE A 96 -12.04 -47.65 13.67
CA PHE A 96 -12.49 -47.32 15.01
C PHE A 96 -11.51 -46.37 15.72
N ALA A 97 -10.20 -46.64 15.64
CA ALA A 97 -9.17 -45.79 16.22
C ALA A 97 -9.19 -44.38 15.63
N ARG A 98 -9.39 -44.25 14.31
CA ARG A 98 -9.58 -42.94 13.65
C ARG A 98 -10.84 -42.24 14.16
N GLN A 99 -11.96 -42.95 14.25
CA GLN A 99 -13.22 -42.38 14.75
C GLN A 99 -13.09 -41.92 16.21
N LEU A 100 -12.45 -42.72 17.06
CA LEU A 100 -12.18 -42.39 18.45
C LEU A 100 -11.24 -41.18 18.55
N TYR A 101 -10.19 -41.14 17.75
CA TYR A 101 -9.29 -39.98 17.67
C TYR A 101 -10.04 -38.71 17.27
N HIS A 102 -10.92 -38.78 16.26
CA HIS A 102 -11.73 -37.63 15.86
C HIS A 102 -12.68 -37.18 16.98
N ALA A 103 -13.35 -38.10 17.65
CA ALA A 103 -14.22 -37.79 18.78
C ALA A 103 -13.44 -37.13 19.94
N LEU A 104 -12.29 -37.69 20.32
CA LEU A 104 -11.41 -37.13 21.35
C LEU A 104 -10.87 -35.75 20.94
N ALA A 105 -10.44 -35.59 19.69
CA ALA A 105 -9.96 -34.32 19.17
C ALA A 105 -11.04 -33.24 19.25
N VAL A 106 -12.28 -33.55 18.88
CA VAL A 106 -13.42 -32.62 19.02
C VAL A 106 -13.63 -32.23 20.47
N ILE A 107 -13.64 -33.20 21.39
CA ILE A 107 -13.81 -32.94 22.84
C ILE A 107 -12.69 -32.02 23.36
N VAL A 108 -11.43 -32.30 22.99
CA VAL A 108 -10.27 -31.49 23.38
C VAL A 108 -10.38 -30.07 22.81
N THR A 109 -10.68 -29.93 21.53
CA THR A 109 -10.82 -28.61 20.91
C THR A 109 -12.00 -27.81 21.46
N ALA A 110 -13.09 -28.47 21.85
CA ALA A 110 -14.29 -27.81 22.35
C ALA A 110 -14.18 -27.41 23.84
N HIS A 111 -13.50 -28.21 24.68
CA HIS A 111 -13.51 -28.02 26.14
C HIS A 111 -12.17 -27.60 26.75
N PHE A 112 -11.06 -27.87 26.06
CA PHE A 112 -9.70 -27.69 26.57
C PHE A 112 -8.84 -26.75 25.73
N MET A 113 -9.39 -26.20 24.64
CA MET A 113 -8.70 -25.21 23.82
C MET A 113 -9.53 -23.95 23.69
N ALA A 114 -8.87 -22.81 23.78
CA ALA A 114 -9.43 -21.52 23.41
C ALA A 114 -8.94 -21.16 22.00
N SER A 115 -9.80 -20.57 21.17
CA SER A 115 -9.43 -20.12 19.82
C SER A 115 -9.95 -18.71 19.52
N ILE A 116 -9.17 -17.93 18.78
CA ILE A 116 -9.56 -16.63 18.23
C ILE A 116 -9.33 -16.67 16.71
N THR A 117 -10.30 -16.16 15.97
CA THR A 117 -10.28 -16.08 14.51
C THR A 117 -9.99 -14.64 14.09
N VAL A 118 -9.06 -14.46 13.15
CA VAL A 118 -8.66 -13.18 12.56
C VAL A 118 -8.90 -13.27 11.06
N ALA A 119 -9.66 -12.32 10.51
CA ALA A 119 -9.95 -12.22 9.08
C ALA A 119 -8.82 -11.50 8.34
N SER A 120 -8.57 -11.83 7.08
CA SER A 120 -7.55 -11.15 6.25
C SER A 120 -7.85 -9.68 5.95
N THR A 121 -9.12 -9.28 6.12
CA THR A 121 -9.58 -7.90 5.98
C THR A 121 -9.12 -7.00 7.14
N ASP A 122 -8.78 -7.56 8.30
CA ASP A 122 -8.30 -6.81 9.47
C ASP A 122 -6.78 -6.57 9.38
N GLU A 123 -6.32 -5.39 9.78
CA GLU A 123 -4.90 -5.01 9.86
C GLU A 123 -4.09 -5.95 10.76
N ILE A 124 -4.72 -6.49 11.82
CA ILE A 124 -4.04 -7.39 12.76
C ILE A 124 -3.56 -8.69 12.08
N TYR A 125 -4.19 -9.09 10.97
CA TYR A 125 -3.72 -10.20 10.13
C TYR A 125 -2.33 -9.90 9.57
N VAL A 126 -2.15 -8.72 8.96
CA VAL A 126 -0.88 -8.27 8.41
C VAL A 126 0.19 -8.15 9.51
N HIS A 127 -0.19 -7.63 10.68
CA HIS A 127 0.73 -7.50 11.82
C HIS A 127 1.24 -8.89 12.26
N MET A 128 0.33 -9.86 12.37
CA MET A 128 0.66 -11.23 12.73
C MET A 128 1.54 -11.90 11.68
N MET A 129 1.22 -11.78 10.40
CA MET A 129 2.00 -12.40 9.32
C MET A 129 3.43 -11.84 9.26
N LYS A 130 3.61 -10.51 9.39
CA LYS A 130 4.94 -9.89 9.48
C LYS A 130 5.70 -10.38 10.72
N TRP A 131 5.05 -10.43 11.89
CA TRP A 131 5.70 -10.89 13.12
C TRP A 131 6.13 -12.36 13.03
N LEU A 132 5.26 -13.23 12.49
CA LEU A 132 5.53 -14.65 12.29
C LEU A 132 6.68 -14.89 11.31
N ALA A 133 6.85 -14.05 10.29
CA ALA A 133 7.96 -14.16 9.34
C ALA A 133 9.34 -13.96 9.99
N VAL A 134 9.41 -13.18 11.08
CA VAL A 134 10.65 -12.93 11.83
C VAL A 134 10.89 -14.02 12.88
N GLN A 135 9.86 -14.79 13.27
CA GLN A 135 10.02 -15.79 14.32
C GLN A 135 10.84 -17.00 13.87
N PRO A 136 11.92 -17.37 14.58
CA PRO A 136 12.83 -18.45 14.17
C PRO A 136 12.16 -19.83 14.13
N LEU A 137 11.16 -20.06 14.99
CA LEU A 137 10.39 -21.31 15.01
C LEU A 137 9.45 -21.45 13.81
N VAL A 138 9.08 -20.34 13.18
CA VAL A 138 8.18 -20.33 12.03
C VAL A 138 8.98 -20.38 10.74
N THR A 139 10.12 -19.70 10.64
CA THR A 139 11.02 -19.78 9.47
C THR A 139 11.64 -21.16 9.27
N THR A 140 11.79 -21.94 10.34
CA THR A 140 12.22 -23.34 10.29
C THR A 140 11.09 -24.34 10.00
N SER A 141 9.85 -23.85 9.79
CA SER A 141 8.71 -24.70 9.48
C SER A 141 8.92 -25.43 8.14
N ARG A 142 8.45 -26.68 8.06
CA ARG A 142 8.53 -27.51 6.85
C ARG A 142 7.59 -27.04 5.73
N SER A 143 6.63 -26.16 6.05
CA SER A 143 5.64 -25.67 5.11
C SER A 143 5.56 -24.15 5.18
N LEU A 144 6.12 -23.50 4.15
CA LEU A 144 6.24 -22.06 4.04
C LEU A 144 5.61 -21.60 2.72
N MET A 145 5.03 -20.40 2.76
CA MET A 145 4.59 -19.66 1.60
C MET A 145 5.57 -18.51 1.37
N VAL A 146 5.84 -18.25 0.10
CA VAL A 146 6.74 -17.19 -0.33
C VAL A 146 5.93 -15.95 -0.66
N GLU A 147 6.32 -14.82 -0.09
CA GLU A 147 5.81 -13.51 -0.45
C GLU A 147 6.96 -12.67 -1.02
N THR A 148 6.76 -12.14 -2.21
CA THR A 148 7.66 -11.13 -2.77
C THR A 148 7.46 -9.85 -1.98
N ALA A 149 8.42 -9.51 -1.13
CA ALA A 149 8.41 -8.23 -0.45
C ALA A 149 8.70 -7.15 -1.50
N ALA A 150 7.68 -6.38 -1.88
CA ALA A 150 7.88 -5.14 -2.61
C ALA A 150 8.47 -4.13 -1.62
N HIS A 151 9.79 -4.09 -1.51
CA HIS A 151 10.47 -3.06 -0.73
C HIS A 151 10.33 -1.73 -1.45
N SER A 152 9.82 -0.72 -0.75
CA SER A 152 10.02 0.65 -1.22
C SER A 152 11.51 0.99 -1.08
N ALA A 153 12.06 1.88 -1.93
CA ALA A 153 13.48 2.28 -1.89
C ALA A 153 13.97 2.89 -0.55
N TRP A 154 13.07 3.01 0.43
CA TRP A 154 13.30 3.52 1.79
C TRP A 154 13.11 2.46 2.87
N GLU A 155 12.76 1.23 2.50
CA GLU A 155 12.69 0.04 3.35
C GLU A 155 13.91 -0.87 3.17
N ASP A 156 14.92 -0.42 2.42
CA ASP A 156 16.20 -1.09 2.32
C ASP A 156 16.89 -0.95 3.68
N ASP A 157 16.97 -2.06 4.43
CA ASP A 157 17.73 -2.13 5.66
C ASP A 157 19.22 -1.85 5.36
N GLU A 158 19.93 -1.20 6.29
CA GLU A 158 21.36 -0.86 6.15
C GLU A 158 22.23 -2.10 5.82
N ASP A 159 21.75 -3.30 6.19
CA ASP A 159 22.39 -4.60 5.96
C ASP A 159 22.46 -5.01 4.47
N GLN A 160 21.70 -4.35 3.57
CA GLN A 160 21.72 -4.65 2.12
C GLN A 160 22.78 -3.87 1.33
N ILE A 161 23.49 -2.94 1.99
CA ILE A 161 24.56 -2.14 1.36
C ILE A 161 25.74 -3.03 0.92
N ASP A 162 25.98 -4.15 1.61
CA ASP A 162 27.05 -5.10 1.27
C ASP A 162 26.73 -5.94 0.02
N ALA A 163 25.49 -5.94 -0.47
CA ALA A 163 25.06 -6.65 -1.68
C ALA A 163 25.11 -5.78 -2.95
N LEU A 164 25.64 -4.55 -2.86
CA LEU A 164 25.72 -3.61 -3.98
C LEU A 164 26.75 -4.06 -5.03
N GLN A 165 26.26 -4.69 -6.10
CA GLN A 165 27.09 -5.05 -7.24
C GLN A 165 27.37 -3.83 -8.13
N LEU A 166 28.65 -3.49 -8.22
CA LEU A 166 29.16 -2.45 -9.10
C LEU A 166 29.48 -3.04 -10.49
N ARG A 167 28.98 -2.41 -11.56
CA ARG A 167 29.29 -2.77 -12.94
C ARG A 167 30.15 -1.68 -13.59
N THR A 168 31.23 -2.07 -14.25
CA THR A 168 31.99 -1.19 -15.15
C THR A 168 31.31 -1.19 -16.52
N ILE A 169 31.02 -0.01 -17.07
CA ILE A 169 30.46 0.11 -18.41
C ILE A 169 31.60 -0.05 -19.43
N ALA A 170 31.41 -0.94 -20.42
CA ALA A 170 32.41 -1.13 -21.47
C ALA A 170 32.58 0.18 -22.26
N GLY A 171 33.78 0.75 -22.21
CA GLY A 171 34.15 1.99 -22.91
C GLY A 171 34.13 3.28 -22.07
N GLY A 172 33.82 3.21 -20.78
CA GLY A 172 33.79 4.39 -19.89
C GLY A 172 34.61 4.20 -18.62
N GLY A 173 35.93 4.40 -18.71
CA GLY A 173 36.84 4.50 -17.55
C GLY A 173 36.79 3.35 -16.53
N ASP A 174 37.56 3.46 -15.44
CA ASP A 174 37.50 2.57 -14.27
C ASP A 174 36.29 2.87 -13.35
N GLU A 175 35.34 3.67 -13.85
CA GLU A 175 34.17 4.07 -13.08
C GLU A 175 33.18 2.91 -12.94
N LYS A 176 32.95 2.55 -11.68
CA LYS A 176 32.06 1.48 -11.25
C LYS A 176 30.68 2.07 -10.93
N TYR A 177 29.65 1.64 -11.66
CA TYR A 177 28.28 2.12 -11.48
C TYR A 177 27.40 1.09 -10.77
N LEU A 178 26.49 1.57 -9.92
CA LEU A 178 25.52 0.72 -9.22
C LEU A 178 24.43 0.24 -10.18
N ASN A 179 24.09 -1.05 -10.12
CA ASN A 179 23.00 -1.62 -10.92
C ASN A 179 21.79 -2.00 -10.05
N PHE A 180 20.74 -1.17 -10.08
CA PHE A 180 19.54 -1.32 -9.27
C PHE A 180 18.59 -2.44 -9.74
N SER A 181 18.64 -2.85 -11.03
CA SER A 181 17.80 -3.96 -11.50
C SER A 181 18.23 -5.30 -10.90
N ASN A 182 19.53 -5.45 -10.67
CA ASN A 182 20.06 -6.62 -9.96
C ASN A 182 19.76 -6.57 -8.45
N GLN A 183 19.65 -5.38 -7.86
CA GLN A 183 19.33 -5.23 -6.43
C GLN A 183 17.93 -5.78 -6.11
N GLN A 184 16.91 -5.43 -6.91
CA GLN A 184 15.56 -6.00 -6.74
C GLN A 184 15.51 -7.49 -7.04
N ALA A 185 16.34 -8.00 -7.96
CA ALA A 185 16.45 -9.42 -8.23
C ALA A 185 17.15 -10.19 -7.09
N ASN A 186 18.00 -9.53 -6.32
CA ASN A 186 18.79 -10.12 -5.22
C ASN A 186 18.13 -9.95 -3.84
N ALA A 187 17.05 -9.17 -3.72
CA ALA A 187 16.33 -9.02 -2.47
C ALA A 187 15.73 -10.38 -2.05
N PRO A 188 16.05 -10.88 -0.83
CA PRO A 188 15.58 -12.18 -0.42
C PRO A 188 14.05 -12.15 -0.25
N PRO A 189 13.32 -13.16 -0.76
CA PRO A 189 11.89 -13.23 -0.56
C PRO A 189 11.55 -13.44 0.92
N ARG A 190 10.38 -12.94 1.34
CA ARG A 190 9.89 -13.17 2.71
C ARG A 190 9.19 -14.53 2.77
N PHE A 191 9.51 -15.30 3.80
CA PHE A 191 8.87 -16.58 4.07
C PHE A 191 7.84 -16.42 5.19
N VAL A 192 6.60 -16.76 4.90
CA VAL A 192 5.48 -16.75 5.86
C VAL A 192 4.94 -18.17 6.02
N PRO A 193 4.27 -18.50 7.14
CA PRO A 193 3.66 -19.82 7.29
C PRO A 193 2.64 -20.10 6.18
N ALA A 194 2.74 -21.28 5.57
CA ALA A 194 1.85 -21.72 4.50
C ALA A 194 0.41 -21.91 4.99
N ILE A 195 -0.52 -22.15 4.06
CA ILE A 195 -1.90 -22.55 4.40
C ILE A 195 -1.83 -23.92 5.11
N GLY A 196 -2.52 -24.04 6.24
CA GLY A 196 -2.49 -25.26 7.06
C GLY A 196 -2.27 -25.00 8.54
N LEU A 197 -1.77 -26.03 9.23
CA LEU A 197 -1.58 -26.04 10.67
C LEU A 197 -0.11 -25.85 11.04
N HIS A 198 0.18 -24.83 11.84
CA HIS A 198 1.51 -24.52 12.36
C HIS A 198 1.47 -24.42 13.88
N GLY A 199 2.58 -24.75 14.53
CA GLY A 199 2.71 -24.69 15.97
C GLY A 199 3.93 -23.88 16.37
N PHE A 200 3.79 -23.01 17.37
CA PHE A 200 4.91 -22.24 17.90
C PHE A 200 4.77 -22.01 19.40
N TRP A 201 5.88 -21.68 20.04
CA TRP A 201 5.93 -21.38 21.47
C TRP A 201 6.05 -19.88 21.69
N TYR A 202 5.29 -19.34 22.63
CA TYR A 202 5.38 -17.94 23.06
C TYR A 202 5.07 -17.83 24.56
N GLY A 203 5.92 -17.15 25.33
CA GLY A 203 5.70 -16.96 26.77
C GLY A 203 5.50 -18.27 27.56
N ARG A 204 6.31 -19.30 27.26
CA ARG A 204 6.21 -20.68 27.82
C ARG A 204 4.92 -21.43 27.52
N ARG A 205 4.10 -20.95 26.58
CA ARG A 205 2.84 -21.59 26.15
C ARG A 205 2.92 -21.99 24.69
N TYR A 206 2.27 -23.10 24.36
CA TYR A 206 2.15 -23.58 23.00
C TYR A 206 0.91 -22.98 22.32
N PHE A 207 1.12 -22.42 21.14
CA PHE A 207 0.08 -21.88 20.28
C PHE A 207 0.03 -22.69 18.99
N ARG A 208 -1.21 -22.92 18.53
CA ARG A 208 -1.51 -23.61 17.29
C ARG A 208 -2.18 -22.62 16.35
N LEU A 209 -1.50 -22.31 15.27
CA LEU A 209 -1.94 -21.42 14.22
C LEU A 209 -2.53 -22.23 13.07
N GLN A 210 -3.73 -21.90 12.62
CA GLN A 210 -4.33 -22.54 11.47
C GLN A 210 -4.74 -21.49 10.44
N ARG A 211 -4.07 -21.47 9.29
CA ARG A 211 -4.44 -20.61 8.15
C ARG A 211 -5.36 -21.40 7.22
N LYS A 212 -6.54 -20.86 6.92
CA LYS A 212 -7.57 -21.48 6.07
C LYS A 212 -8.01 -20.50 5.00
N HIS A 213 -8.45 -21.01 3.85
CA HIS A 213 -9.20 -20.23 2.87
C HIS A 213 -10.69 -20.49 3.08
N GLN A 214 -11.47 -19.42 3.18
CA GLN A 214 -12.93 -19.48 3.19
C GLN A 214 -13.41 -18.92 1.86
N SER A 215 -13.99 -19.78 1.03
CA SER A 215 -14.68 -19.35 -0.19
C SER A 215 -16.10 -18.95 0.19
N PHE A 216 -16.44 -17.69 0.00
CA PHE A 216 -17.83 -17.24 0.09
C PHE A 216 -18.43 -17.27 -1.32
N LEU A 217 -19.61 -17.87 -1.45
CA LEU A 217 -20.50 -17.69 -2.59
C LEU A 217 -21.51 -16.63 -2.16
N ASP A 218 -21.54 -15.50 -2.86
CA ASP A 218 -22.46 -14.42 -2.58
C ASP A 218 -23.83 -14.77 -3.20
N ASP A 219 -24.67 -15.50 -2.46
CA ASP A 219 -26.01 -15.94 -2.90
C ASP A 219 -27.03 -14.78 -3.01
N ASN A 220 -26.61 -13.54 -2.74
CA ASN A 220 -27.52 -12.40 -2.67
C ASN A 220 -27.72 -11.62 -3.98
N SER A 221 -27.26 -12.15 -5.14
CA SER A 221 -27.68 -11.63 -6.45
C SER A 221 -29.02 -12.24 -6.88
N GLY A 222 -30.06 -11.92 -6.10
CA GLY A 222 -31.44 -12.15 -6.48
C GLY A 222 -31.80 -11.35 -7.73
N GLY A 223 -31.70 -11.98 -8.90
CA GLY A 223 -32.43 -11.58 -10.11
C GLY A 223 -31.66 -10.71 -11.11
N ALA A 224 -30.72 -11.30 -11.85
CA ALA A 224 -30.52 -10.96 -13.25
C ALA A 224 -29.75 -12.09 -13.95
N ARG A 225 -30.48 -12.96 -14.65
CA ARG A 225 -29.90 -13.89 -15.62
C ARG A 225 -29.23 -13.07 -16.72
N GLY A 226 -27.90 -13.02 -16.70
CA GLY A 226 -27.09 -12.69 -17.87
C GLY A 226 -26.17 -11.48 -17.70
N SER A 227 -25.05 -11.64 -16.99
CA SER A 227 -23.73 -11.21 -17.47
C SER A 227 -22.63 -11.67 -16.49
N THR A 228 -21.61 -12.34 -17.05
CA THR A 228 -20.20 -12.35 -16.62
C THR A 228 -19.87 -12.28 -15.12
N GLY A 229 -19.55 -13.46 -14.56
CA GLY A 229 -18.54 -13.62 -13.51
C GLY A 229 -19.01 -13.38 -12.07
N THR A 230 -19.57 -14.40 -11.43
CA THR A 230 -19.61 -14.48 -9.97
C THR A 230 -18.18 -14.53 -9.44
N THR A 231 -17.66 -13.41 -8.93
CA THR A 231 -16.35 -13.37 -8.30
C THR A 231 -16.39 -14.16 -7.00
N LEU A 232 -15.80 -15.35 -7.02
CA LEU A 232 -15.60 -16.20 -5.84
C LEU A 232 -14.54 -15.51 -4.97
N GLU A 233 -14.99 -14.67 -4.04
CA GLU A 233 -14.08 -14.03 -3.09
C GLU A 233 -13.56 -15.09 -2.12
N LYS A 234 -12.25 -15.35 -2.22
CA LYS A 234 -11.53 -16.23 -1.28
C LYS A 234 -11.00 -15.34 -0.18
N GLU A 235 -11.62 -15.36 0.98
CA GLU A 235 -11.10 -14.69 2.17
C GLU A 235 -10.13 -15.64 2.90
N GLU A 236 -8.97 -15.13 3.31
CA GLU A 236 -8.06 -15.89 4.13
C GLU A 236 -8.36 -15.63 5.61
N VAL A 237 -8.38 -16.71 6.40
CA VAL A 237 -8.71 -16.64 7.81
C VAL A 237 -7.63 -17.33 8.63
N LEU A 238 -7.22 -16.67 9.71
CA LEU A 238 -6.23 -17.15 10.66
C LEU A 238 -6.91 -17.53 11.98
N VAL A 239 -6.83 -18.80 12.35
CA VAL A 239 -7.37 -19.32 13.61
C VAL A 239 -6.20 -19.60 14.56
N ILE A 240 -6.09 -18.82 15.63
CA ILE A 240 -5.07 -18.99 16.67
C ILE A 240 -5.71 -19.74 17.83
N SER A 241 -5.16 -20.89 18.18
CA SER A 241 -5.63 -21.71 19.31
C SER A 241 -4.54 -21.86 20.37
N CYS A 242 -4.91 -21.89 21.65
CA CYS A 242 -4.00 -22.17 22.76
C CYS A 242 -4.62 -23.22 23.69
N PHE A 243 -3.78 -24.01 24.35
CA PHE A 243 -4.24 -24.96 25.36
C PHE A 243 -4.69 -24.23 26.63
N GLY A 244 -5.87 -24.56 27.14
CA GLY A 244 -6.49 -23.95 28.30
C GLY A 244 -7.88 -23.40 28.02
N ARG A 245 -8.61 -23.08 29.09
CA ARG A 245 -9.99 -22.55 29.05
C ARG A 245 -10.07 -21.02 28.90
N SER A 246 -8.94 -20.32 28.98
CA SER A 246 -8.89 -18.86 28.91
C SER A 246 -8.41 -18.39 27.55
N THR A 247 -9.06 -17.35 27.01
CA THR A 247 -8.61 -16.62 25.81
C THR A 247 -7.56 -15.55 26.13
N THR A 248 -7.31 -15.26 27.41
CA THR A 248 -6.34 -14.23 27.84
C THR A 248 -4.93 -14.41 27.25
N PRO A 249 -4.36 -15.63 27.13
CA PRO A 249 -3.02 -15.80 26.54
C PRO A 249 -2.96 -15.35 25.07
N ILE A 250 -4.02 -15.63 24.31
CA ILE A 250 -4.10 -15.27 22.88
C ILE A 250 -4.25 -13.75 22.74
N LYS A 251 -5.04 -13.11 23.63
CA LYS A 251 -5.17 -11.65 23.67
C LYS A 251 -3.83 -10.98 23.98
N THR A 252 -3.08 -11.50 24.95
CA THR A 252 -1.74 -10.99 25.29
C THR A 252 -0.76 -11.15 24.12
N LEU A 253 -0.79 -12.28 23.42
CA LEU A 253 0.00 -12.48 22.19
C LEU A 253 -0.35 -11.44 21.13
N LEU A 254 -1.65 -11.27 20.82
CA LEU A 254 -2.10 -10.29 19.81
C LEU A 254 -1.71 -8.86 20.18
N GLN A 255 -1.77 -8.52 21.47
CA GLN A 255 -1.33 -7.21 21.96
C GLN A 255 0.18 -7.02 21.80
N ALA A 256 0.99 -8.05 22.08
CA ALA A 256 2.44 -7.99 21.89
C ALA A 256 2.82 -7.88 20.41
N VAL A 257 2.15 -8.64 19.53
CA VAL A 257 2.31 -8.54 18.07
C VAL A 257 1.95 -7.14 17.59
N LYS A 258 0.82 -6.59 18.06
CA LYS A 258 0.41 -5.23 17.76
C LYS A 258 1.47 -4.22 18.23
N GLN A 259 2.00 -4.36 19.44
CA GLN A 259 3.02 -3.46 19.98
C GLN A 259 4.33 -3.54 19.18
N HIS A 260 4.78 -4.74 18.79
CA HIS A 260 5.96 -4.93 17.94
C HIS A 260 5.77 -4.30 16.56
N TYR A 261 4.58 -4.41 15.99
CA TYR A 261 4.28 -3.73 14.73
C TYR A 261 4.37 -2.22 14.90
N TYR A 262 3.72 -1.64 15.91
CA TYR A 262 3.75 -0.19 16.10
C TYR A 262 5.11 0.34 16.55
N SER A 263 5.97 -0.42 17.25
CA SER A 263 7.33 0.05 17.54
C SER A 263 8.13 0.29 16.26
N ASP A 264 7.99 -0.58 15.26
CA ASP A 264 8.62 -0.38 13.95
C ASP A 264 7.94 0.74 13.15
N HIS A 265 6.62 0.90 13.28
CA HIS A 265 5.87 1.92 12.55
C HIS A 265 6.05 3.32 13.12
N VAL A 266 6.31 3.49 14.43
CA VAL A 266 6.62 4.81 15.01
C VAL A 266 7.87 5.42 14.39
N ALA A 267 8.80 4.59 13.89
CA ALA A 267 9.98 5.06 13.17
C ALA A 267 9.69 5.48 11.72
N ARG A 268 8.47 5.28 11.20
CA ARG A 268 8.12 5.49 9.78
C ARG A 268 6.85 6.34 9.63
N THR A 269 6.78 7.12 8.56
CA THR A 269 5.63 7.91 8.16
C THR A 269 5.09 7.36 6.84
N THR A 270 3.82 6.95 6.83
CA THR A 270 3.15 6.48 5.61
C THR A 270 2.61 7.65 4.82
N ILE A 271 2.96 7.71 3.54
CA ILE A 271 2.49 8.71 2.58
C ILE A 271 1.45 8.08 1.68
N LYS A 272 0.23 8.60 1.72
CA LYS A 272 -0.89 8.15 0.90
C LYS A 272 -1.31 9.24 -0.08
N ARG A 273 -1.73 8.83 -1.28
CA ARG A 273 -2.31 9.68 -2.32
C ARG A 273 -3.65 9.13 -2.79
N PRO A 274 -4.51 9.94 -3.42
CA PRO A 274 -5.70 9.42 -4.08
C PRO A 274 -5.33 8.28 -5.02
N SER A 275 -6.06 7.17 -4.95
CA SER A 275 -5.85 6.07 -5.90
C SER A 275 -6.18 6.55 -7.31
N PRO A 276 -5.57 5.95 -8.36
CA PRO A 276 -6.00 6.17 -9.73
C PRO A 276 -7.52 5.97 -9.89
N GLN A 277 -8.15 6.80 -10.73
CA GLN A 277 -9.60 6.80 -10.98
C GLN A 277 -10.26 5.41 -11.13
N PRO A 278 -9.72 4.43 -11.88
CA PRO A 278 -10.35 3.11 -12.01
C PRO A 278 -10.42 2.35 -10.68
N LEU A 279 -9.40 2.45 -9.83
CA LEU A 279 -9.37 1.75 -8.54
C LEU A 279 -10.34 2.36 -7.53
N ARG A 280 -10.58 3.68 -7.61
CA ARG A 280 -11.56 4.37 -6.75
C ARG A 280 -12.99 3.93 -7.08
N ARG A 281 -13.35 3.85 -8.36
CA ARG A 281 -14.72 3.55 -8.80
C ARG A 281 -15.13 2.09 -8.66
N PHE A 282 -14.22 1.14 -8.88
CA PHE A 282 -14.57 -0.28 -8.91
C PHE A 282 -14.27 -1.03 -7.61
N ASN A 283 -13.20 -0.66 -6.88
CA ASN A 283 -12.73 -1.43 -5.72
C ASN A 283 -12.98 -0.71 -4.39
N GLY A 284 -13.58 0.49 -4.39
CA GLY A 284 -13.78 1.31 -3.18
C GLY A 284 -12.48 1.74 -2.48
N ARG A 285 -11.31 1.54 -3.12
CA ARG A 285 -10.00 1.90 -2.55
C ARG A 285 -9.70 3.35 -2.87
N ASN A 286 -10.16 4.26 -2.01
CA ASN A 286 -10.00 5.70 -2.20
C ASN A 286 -8.54 6.17 -2.10
N TRP A 287 -7.76 5.52 -1.23
CA TRP A 287 -6.37 5.91 -0.93
C TRP A 287 -5.39 4.79 -1.28
N ALA A 288 -4.27 5.17 -1.91
CA ALA A 288 -3.16 4.29 -2.20
C ALA A 288 -1.91 4.73 -1.43
N THR A 289 -1.23 3.80 -0.80
CA THR A 289 0.08 4.04 -0.18
C THR A 289 1.13 4.18 -1.28
N VAL A 290 1.79 5.33 -1.32
CA VAL A 290 2.81 5.63 -2.34
C VAL A 290 4.21 5.36 -1.81
N ALA A 291 4.46 5.69 -0.55
CA ALA A 291 5.74 5.47 0.08
C ALA A 291 5.57 5.34 1.60
N VAL A 292 6.45 4.54 2.20
CA VAL A 292 6.68 4.55 3.65
C VAL A 292 8.09 5.10 3.83
N ARG A 293 8.24 6.21 4.55
CA ARG A 293 9.53 6.87 4.74
C ARG A 293 9.92 6.85 6.21
N PRO A 294 11.22 6.79 6.56
CA PRO A 294 11.63 7.00 7.94
C PRO A 294 11.21 8.39 8.42
N VAL A 295 10.90 8.51 9.72
CA VAL A 295 10.50 9.78 10.33
C VAL A 295 11.58 10.82 10.10
N ARG A 296 11.20 11.90 9.43
CA ARG A 296 12.10 13.04 9.21
C ARG A 296 12.16 13.87 10.48
N GLY A 297 13.31 13.84 11.17
CA GLY A 297 13.51 14.65 12.36
C GLY A 297 13.33 16.15 12.06
N LEU A 298 12.65 16.88 12.96
CA LEU A 298 12.34 18.30 12.78
C LEU A 298 13.59 19.18 12.61
N ARG A 299 14.73 18.75 13.17
CA ARG A 299 16.05 19.36 12.97
C ARG A 299 16.48 19.45 11.49
N THR A 300 15.95 18.62 10.60
CA THR A 300 16.33 18.65 9.17
C THR A 300 15.62 19.76 8.38
N VAL A 301 14.66 20.45 8.99
CA VAL A 301 13.94 21.56 8.36
C VAL A 301 14.48 22.84 8.96
N ILE A 302 14.96 23.75 8.12
CA ILE A 302 15.51 25.02 8.54
C ILE A 302 14.38 26.05 8.52
N LEU A 303 14.06 26.54 9.71
CA LEU A 303 13.06 27.55 10.00
C LEU A 303 13.45 28.17 11.35
N ASP A 304 13.00 29.39 11.61
CA ASP A 304 13.17 30.03 12.90
C ASP A 304 12.70 29.12 14.06
N ALA A 305 13.48 29.10 15.14
CA ALA A 305 13.25 28.23 16.27
C ALA A 305 11.95 28.58 17.01
N ALA A 306 11.62 29.87 17.12
CA ALA A 306 10.38 30.31 17.76
C ALA A 306 9.17 29.87 16.92
N GLN A 307 9.18 30.10 15.60
CA GLN A 307 8.13 29.63 14.70
C GLN A 307 7.91 28.10 14.77
N LYS A 308 8.99 27.30 14.75
CA LYS A 308 8.90 25.84 14.91
C LYS A 308 8.22 25.46 16.23
N SER A 309 8.62 26.09 17.34
CA SER A 309 8.07 25.80 18.66
C SER A 309 6.59 26.14 18.76
N THR A 310 6.16 27.26 18.16
CA THR A 310 4.75 27.68 18.12
C THR A 310 3.88 26.65 17.38
N VAL A 311 4.31 26.22 16.20
CA VAL A 311 3.56 25.22 15.41
C VAL A 311 3.47 23.88 16.13
N LEU A 312 4.57 23.44 16.75
CA LEU A 312 4.59 22.21 17.54
C LEU A 312 3.67 22.29 18.76
N ALA A 313 3.71 23.40 19.50
CA ALA A 313 2.88 23.59 20.69
C ALA A 313 1.39 23.59 20.31
N ASP A 314 1.03 24.28 19.22
CA ASP A 314 -0.33 24.37 18.70
C ASP A 314 -0.86 23.00 18.24
N MET A 315 -0.06 22.26 17.47
CA MET A 315 -0.42 20.90 17.06
C MET A 315 -0.56 19.95 18.24
N ASN A 316 0.34 20.06 19.23
CA ASN A 316 0.30 19.22 20.43
C ASN A 316 -0.95 19.49 21.26
N GLU A 317 -1.33 20.76 21.43
CA GLU A 317 -2.59 21.14 22.10
C GLU A 317 -3.81 20.58 21.35
N TYR A 318 -3.85 20.74 20.02
CA TYR A 318 -4.95 20.24 19.20
C TYR A 318 -5.09 18.71 19.27
N LEU A 319 -3.98 17.97 19.22
CA LEU A 319 -3.95 16.51 19.24
C LEU A 319 -4.13 15.92 20.65
N HIS A 320 -4.10 16.74 21.69
CA HIS A 320 -4.22 16.27 23.07
C HIS A 320 -5.58 15.56 23.32
N PRO A 321 -5.62 14.40 24.00
CA PRO A 321 -6.85 13.63 24.17
C PRO A 321 -8.01 14.35 24.88
N ALA A 322 -7.71 15.40 25.65
CA ALA A 322 -8.73 16.21 26.32
C ALA A 322 -9.40 17.25 25.40
N THR A 323 -8.71 17.67 24.33
CA THR A 323 -9.14 18.76 23.44
C THR A 323 -10.46 18.47 22.72
N PRO A 324 -10.70 17.26 22.17
CA PRO A 324 -12.00 16.93 21.57
C PRO A 324 -13.19 17.14 22.50
N ARG A 325 -13.02 16.87 23.81
CA ARG A 325 -14.08 17.10 24.80
C ARG A 325 -14.32 18.59 25.05
N TRP A 326 -13.26 19.40 25.05
CA TRP A 326 -13.36 20.85 25.21
C TRP A 326 -14.13 21.51 24.06
N TYR A 327 -13.85 21.06 22.83
CA TYR A 327 -14.53 21.50 21.60
C TYR A 327 -16.00 21.06 21.59
N ALA A 328 -16.26 19.78 21.87
CA ALA A 328 -17.61 19.22 21.91
C ALA A 328 -18.52 19.92 22.93
N ASN A 329 -18.01 20.20 24.13
CA ASN A 329 -18.76 20.90 25.18
C ASN A 329 -19.14 22.35 24.80
N ARG A 330 -18.49 22.92 23.79
CA ARG A 330 -18.73 24.28 23.28
C ARG A 330 -19.45 24.29 21.93
N GLY A 331 -19.76 23.11 21.37
CA GLY A 331 -20.37 23.00 20.04
C GLY A 331 -19.49 23.52 18.90
N ILE A 332 -18.17 23.60 19.11
CA ILE A 332 -17.22 24.05 18.10
C ILE A 332 -16.70 22.80 17.36
N PRO A 333 -16.79 22.73 16.01
CA PRO A 333 -16.24 21.62 15.24
C PRO A 333 -14.75 21.43 15.50
N LEU A 334 -14.29 20.19 15.69
CA LEU A 334 -12.88 19.90 15.90
C LEU A 334 -12.11 19.90 14.56
N ARG A 335 -11.67 21.08 14.16
CA ARG A 335 -10.86 21.32 12.96
C ARG A 335 -9.65 22.19 13.31
N ARG A 336 -8.52 21.95 12.63
CA ARG A 336 -7.33 22.80 12.69
C ARG A 336 -6.68 22.90 11.33
N GLY A 337 -6.53 24.12 10.84
CA GLY A 337 -5.91 24.41 9.55
C GLY A 337 -4.62 25.22 9.66
N TYR A 338 -3.59 24.80 8.94
CA TYR A 338 -2.30 25.48 8.83
C TYR A 338 -2.07 25.92 7.39
N LEU A 339 -1.62 27.16 7.20
CA LEU A 339 -1.20 27.68 5.90
C LEU A 339 0.29 27.98 5.93
N PHE A 340 1.05 27.23 5.13
CA PHE A 340 2.48 27.43 4.92
C PHE A 340 2.69 28.18 3.61
N HIS A 341 3.22 29.39 3.66
CA HIS A 341 3.36 30.25 2.48
C HIS A 341 4.76 30.84 2.34
N GLY A 342 5.21 31.08 1.12
CA GLY A 342 6.52 31.69 0.84
C GLY A 342 7.16 31.19 -0.46
N PRO A 343 8.35 31.66 -0.83
CA PRO A 343 9.02 31.29 -2.08
C PRO A 343 9.20 29.77 -2.25
N PRO A 344 9.32 29.26 -3.49
CA PRO A 344 9.63 27.85 -3.73
C PRO A 344 11.00 27.48 -3.15
N GLY A 345 11.17 26.22 -2.72
CA GLY A 345 12.46 25.73 -2.19
C GLY A 345 12.80 26.14 -0.75
N THR A 346 11.85 26.72 -0.01
CA THR A 346 12.01 27.12 1.40
C THR A 346 11.66 26.05 2.42
N GLY A 347 11.20 24.87 1.98
CA GLY A 347 10.96 23.74 2.87
C GLY A 347 9.53 23.60 3.42
N LYS A 348 8.54 24.32 2.87
CA LYS A 348 7.11 24.22 3.24
C LYS A 348 6.60 22.77 3.36
N THR A 349 6.70 22.01 2.27
CA THR A 349 6.32 20.59 2.22
C THR A 349 7.17 19.73 3.16
N SER A 350 8.46 20.09 3.31
CA SER A 350 9.39 19.38 4.19
C SER A 350 9.00 19.52 5.67
N LEU A 351 8.48 20.68 6.08
CA LEU A 351 7.96 20.89 7.43
C LEU A 351 6.73 20.01 7.68
N SER A 352 5.79 19.93 6.73
CA SER A 352 4.60 19.09 6.85
C SER A 352 4.94 17.62 7.08
N PHE A 353 5.92 17.08 6.34
CA PHE A 353 6.41 15.71 6.55
C PHE A 353 7.10 15.52 7.90
N ALA A 354 7.90 16.49 8.34
CA ALA A 354 8.59 16.42 9.63
C ALA A 354 7.60 16.49 10.81
N LEU A 355 6.58 17.35 10.72
CA LEU A 355 5.52 17.46 11.73
C LEU A 355 4.72 16.16 11.84
N ALA A 356 4.30 15.58 10.70
CA ALA A 356 3.63 14.29 10.69
C ALA A 356 4.49 13.19 11.34
N GLY A 357 5.79 13.19 11.06
CA GLY A 357 6.74 12.27 11.67
C GLY A 357 6.90 12.42 13.18
N VAL A 358 6.99 13.65 13.70
CA VAL A 358 7.10 13.92 15.15
C VAL A 358 5.89 13.39 15.92
N PHE A 359 4.68 13.54 15.36
CA PHE A 359 3.45 13.07 15.99
C PHE A 359 3.05 11.64 15.61
N GLY A 360 3.86 10.93 14.80
CA GLY A 360 3.58 9.58 14.35
C GLY A 360 2.28 9.45 13.53
N LEU A 361 1.93 10.49 12.76
CA LEU A 361 0.71 10.55 11.96
C LEU A 361 0.98 10.19 10.50
N ASP A 362 0.05 9.48 9.88
CA ASP A 362 0.06 9.27 8.44
C ASP A 362 -0.26 10.58 7.69
N ILE A 363 0.39 10.77 6.54
CA ILE A 363 0.18 11.95 5.69
C ILE A 363 -0.56 11.59 4.40
N TYR A 364 -1.60 12.37 4.12
CA TYR A 364 -2.49 12.22 2.98
C TYR A 364 -2.27 13.41 2.05
N VAL A 365 -1.56 13.17 0.94
CA VAL A 365 -1.18 14.21 0.00
C VAL A 365 -2.18 14.25 -1.14
N ILE A 366 -2.82 15.41 -1.32
CA ILE A 366 -3.75 15.67 -2.43
C ILE A 366 -3.15 16.79 -3.28
N SER A 367 -3.01 16.54 -4.59
CA SER A 367 -2.69 17.59 -5.56
C SER A 367 -3.97 17.97 -6.28
N LEU A 368 -4.38 19.23 -6.15
CA LEU A 368 -5.59 19.75 -6.80
C LEU A 368 -5.43 19.91 -8.32
N LEU A 369 -4.20 19.77 -8.82
CA LEU A 369 -3.87 19.80 -10.25
C LEU A 369 -4.15 18.46 -10.95
N GLU A 370 -4.49 17.40 -10.21
CA GLU A 370 -4.75 16.11 -10.82
C GLU A 370 -6.04 16.16 -11.67
N PRO A 371 -5.95 15.96 -13.00
CA PRO A 371 -7.11 16.14 -13.89
C PRO A 371 -8.17 15.06 -13.74
N THR A 372 -7.87 13.96 -13.02
CA THR A 372 -8.82 12.86 -12.78
C THR A 372 -9.63 13.02 -11.50
N LEU A 373 -9.39 14.10 -10.75
CA LEU A 373 -9.98 14.34 -9.45
C LEU A 373 -11.19 15.28 -9.58
N SER A 374 -12.40 14.76 -9.37
CA SER A 374 -13.62 15.57 -9.34
C SER A 374 -13.92 16.14 -7.95
N GLU A 375 -14.88 17.07 -7.87
CA GLU A 375 -15.38 17.60 -6.59
C GLU A 375 -16.05 16.51 -5.72
N GLU A 376 -16.83 15.62 -6.33
CA GLU A 376 -17.44 14.48 -5.64
C GLU A 376 -16.38 13.52 -5.09
N ASP A 377 -15.37 13.24 -5.91
CA ASP A 377 -14.24 12.41 -5.51
C ASP A 377 -13.48 13.03 -4.33
N LEU A 378 -13.31 14.36 -4.32
CA LEU A 378 -12.73 15.07 -3.18
C LEU A 378 -13.56 14.89 -1.91
N GLY A 379 -14.89 15.02 -2.01
CA GLY A 379 -15.81 14.77 -0.90
C GLY A 379 -15.70 13.34 -0.34
N THR A 380 -15.63 12.33 -1.20
CA THR A 380 -15.46 10.93 -0.79
C THR A 380 -14.08 10.65 -0.18
N LEU A 381 -13.02 11.28 -0.69
CA LEU A 381 -11.67 11.21 -0.12
C LEU A 381 -11.65 11.78 1.29
N PHE A 382 -12.16 12.99 1.50
CA PHE A 382 -12.21 13.61 2.83
C PHE A 382 -13.11 12.85 3.81
N SER A 383 -14.15 12.17 3.32
CA SER A 383 -15.04 11.33 4.14
C SER A 383 -14.45 9.95 4.45
N SER A 384 -13.42 9.51 3.73
CA SER A 384 -12.75 8.22 3.97
C SER A 384 -11.45 8.34 4.76
N LEU A 385 -11.08 9.57 5.16
CA LEU A 385 -9.91 9.82 5.98
C LEU A 385 -10.08 9.26 7.40
N PRO A 386 -9.04 8.63 7.98
CA PRO A 386 -9.09 8.22 9.38
C PRO A 386 -9.03 9.43 10.32
N ARG A 387 -9.45 9.20 11.56
CA ARG A 387 -9.22 10.16 12.65
C ARG A 387 -7.72 10.24 12.96
N ARG A 388 -7.21 11.43 13.29
CA ARG A 388 -5.78 11.69 13.56
C ARG A 388 -4.87 11.39 12.36
N CYS A 389 -5.04 12.16 11.30
CA CYS A 389 -4.11 12.19 10.18
C CYS A 389 -3.76 13.63 9.82
N VAL A 390 -2.69 13.79 9.04
CA VAL A 390 -2.32 15.07 8.41
C VAL A 390 -2.75 15.02 6.95
N VAL A 391 -3.60 15.96 6.54
CA VAL A 391 -3.95 16.17 5.13
C VAL A 391 -3.08 17.29 4.60
N LEU A 392 -2.34 17.03 3.53
CA LEU A 392 -1.50 18.00 2.85
C LEU A 392 -2.11 18.35 1.49
N LEU A 393 -2.50 19.60 1.32
CA LEU A 393 -2.88 20.17 0.02
C LEU A 393 -1.67 20.92 -0.54
N GLU A 394 -1.08 20.37 -1.60
CA GLU A 394 0.07 20.99 -2.28
C GLU A 394 -0.38 22.03 -3.31
N ASP A 395 0.38 23.13 -3.40
CA ASP A 395 0.24 24.20 -4.40
C ASP A 395 -1.20 24.67 -4.66
N ILE A 396 -1.90 25.09 -3.60
CA ILE A 396 -3.31 25.50 -3.68
C ILE A 396 -3.55 26.73 -4.57
N ASP A 397 -2.54 27.56 -4.82
CA ASP A 397 -2.56 28.71 -5.73
C ASP A 397 -2.60 28.31 -7.22
N ALA A 398 -2.11 27.12 -7.56
CA ALA A 398 -2.07 26.64 -8.94
C ALA A 398 -3.41 26.07 -9.42
N ALA A 399 -4.33 25.73 -8.51
CA ALA A 399 -5.61 25.11 -8.82
C ALA A 399 -6.68 26.09 -9.37
N GLY A 400 -6.30 27.32 -9.74
CA GLY A 400 -7.25 28.32 -10.24
C GLY A 400 -8.14 28.92 -9.16
N LEU A 401 -7.76 28.78 -7.88
CA LEU A 401 -8.44 29.39 -6.72
C LEU A 401 -8.08 30.88 -6.56
N ARG A 402 -7.88 31.56 -7.69
CA ARG A 402 -7.46 32.96 -7.76
C ARG A 402 -8.64 33.88 -7.49
N ARG A 403 -8.34 35.09 -7.04
CA ARG A 403 -9.35 36.13 -6.81
C ARG A 403 -10.08 36.44 -8.13
N PRO A 404 -11.42 36.56 -8.13
CA PRO A 404 -12.22 36.85 -9.32
C PRO A 404 -11.90 38.17 -10.05
N GLN A 405 -11.02 39.02 -9.52
CA GLN A 405 -10.75 40.35 -10.07
C GLN A 405 -9.76 40.36 -11.25
N GLU A 406 -8.96 39.30 -11.45
CA GLU A 406 -7.95 39.27 -12.53
C GLU A 406 -8.46 38.69 -13.86
N GLU A 407 -9.61 37.98 -13.89
CA GLU A 407 -10.20 37.49 -15.14
C GLU A 407 -10.66 38.63 -16.07
N ILE A 408 -10.92 39.82 -15.53
CA ILE A 408 -11.39 40.98 -16.28
C ILE A 408 -10.22 41.75 -16.94
N GLU A 409 -9.03 41.74 -16.34
CA GLU A 409 -7.87 42.50 -16.83
C GLU A 409 -7.11 41.78 -17.96
N GLU A 410 -7.13 40.45 -18.01
CA GLU A 410 -6.47 39.69 -19.09
C GLU A 410 -7.29 39.63 -20.38
N GLU A 411 -8.63 39.71 -20.31
CA GLU A 411 -9.49 39.77 -21.51
C GLU A 411 -9.39 41.14 -22.22
N GLU A 412 -9.37 42.26 -21.48
CA GLU A 412 -9.24 43.61 -22.06
C GLU A 412 -7.85 43.90 -22.66
N ALA A 413 -6.79 43.21 -22.22
CA ALA A 413 -5.44 43.38 -22.77
C ALA A 413 -5.23 42.72 -24.15
N SER A 414 -6.17 41.88 -24.60
CA SER A 414 -6.06 41.12 -25.86
C SER A 414 -6.72 41.80 -27.08
N GLU A 415 -7.50 42.87 -26.87
CA GLU A 415 -8.15 43.60 -27.96
C GLU A 415 -7.70 45.07 -28.03
N ALA A 416 -6.69 45.34 -28.87
CA ALA A 416 -6.39 46.68 -29.38
C ALA A 416 -6.19 46.66 -30.91
N PRO A 417 -6.52 47.76 -31.63
CA PRO A 417 -7.10 47.69 -32.98
C PRO A 417 -6.07 47.82 -34.12
N ALA A 418 -6.27 47.04 -35.18
CA ALA A 418 -5.47 47.12 -36.40
C ALA A 418 -5.95 48.23 -37.35
N THR A 419 -5.02 49.09 -37.75
CA THR A 419 -5.21 50.23 -38.65
C THR A 419 -5.21 49.85 -40.14
N ASP A 420 -6.31 50.21 -40.81
CA ASP A 420 -6.50 50.77 -42.15
C ASP A 420 -5.39 50.66 -43.24
N LYS A 421 -5.74 50.08 -44.41
CA LYS A 421 -5.30 50.54 -45.75
C LYS A 421 -6.22 50.03 -46.89
N LYS A 422 -6.77 51.01 -47.61
CA LYS A 422 -7.53 50.99 -48.90
C LYS A 422 -6.93 50.03 -49.96
N THR A 423 -7.70 49.44 -50.89
CA THR A 423 -8.17 50.08 -52.15
C THR A 423 -9.31 49.27 -52.84
N ARG A 424 -10.24 50.05 -53.43
CA ARG A 424 -11.51 49.79 -54.18
C ARG A 424 -11.36 49.15 -55.59
N PRO A 425 -12.40 49.03 -56.49
CA PRO A 425 -13.89 49.13 -56.37
C PRO A 425 -14.72 48.09 -57.20
N GLY A 426 -16.05 48.08 -57.03
CA GLY A 426 -17.03 47.76 -58.12
C GLY A 426 -18.42 47.30 -57.65
N ARG A 427 -19.41 48.22 -57.48
CA ARG A 427 -20.64 48.39 -58.31
C ARG A 427 -21.59 47.15 -58.28
N GLY A 428 -22.60 47.05 -57.38
CA GLY A 428 -23.95 47.67 -57.40
C GLY A 428 -24.95 46.94 -58.33
N PRO A 429 -26.30 46.99 -58.20
CA PRO A 429 -27.17 47.39 -57.06
C PRO A 429 -28.43 46.48 -56.81
N ARG A 430 -29.12 46.75 -55.69
CA ARG A 430 -30.60 46.73 -55.43
C ARG A 430 -31.51 45.55 -55.84
N ALA A 431 -32.30 45.08 -54.87
CA ALA A 431 -33.79 45.10 -54.80
C ALA A 431 -34.27 43.95 -53.86
N SER A 432 -34.95 44.23 -52.74
CA SER A 432 -36.44 44.40 -52.62
C SER A 432 -37.17 43.09 -52.98
N VAL A 433 -38.09 42.49 -52.21
CA VAL A 433 -38.97 42.92 -51.10
C VAL A 433 -39.80 41.68 -50.69
N ASN A 434 -40.21 41.65 -49.42
CA ASN A 434 -41.36 40.95 -48.80
C ASN A 434 -41.57 39.43 -48.90
N GLY A 435 -42.05 38.90 -47.76
CA GLY A 435 -43.23 38.04 -47.77
C GLY A 435 -43.19 36.85 -46.82
N ASP A 436 -43.68 37.07 -45.60
CA ASP A 436 -44.58 36.22 -44.81
C ASP A 436 -44.34 34.70 -44.69
N LYS A 437 -44.32 34.23 -43.43
CA LYS A 437 -45.16 33.14 -42.84
C LYS A 437 -44.56 32.65 -41.52
N GLU A 438 -45.27 32.83 -40.42
CA GLU A 438 -46.23 31.86 -39.84
C GLU A 438 -45.59 30.63 -39.21
N SER A 439 -45.96 30.47 -37.95
CA SER A 439 -45.87 29.31 -37.07
C SER A 439 -46.17 27.96 -37.75
N ALA A 440 -45.39 26.93 -37.43
CA ALA A 440 -45.88 25.69 -36.81
C ALA A 440 -44.75 24.68 -36.59
N SER A 441 -44.84 24.04 -35.44
CA SER A 441 -44.20 22.79 -35.01
C SER A 441 -44.15 21.67 -36.06
N HIS A 442 -43.01 20.99 -36.19
CA HIS A 442 -42.97 19.52 -36.20
C HIS A 442 -41.54 18.97 -36.02
N ASP A 443 -41.39 18.12 -35.01
CA ASP A 443 -40.32 17.14 -34.88
C ASP A 443 -40.23 16.25 -36.13
N GLN A 444 -39.00 15.99 -36.59
CA GLN A 444 -38.66 14.73 -37.27
C GLN A 444 -37.14 14.46 -37.18
N PRO A 445 -36.73 13.21 -36.90
CA PRO A 445 -35.33 12.84 -36.67
C PRO A 445 -34.53 12.79 -37.97
N ALA A 446 -33.26 13.19 -37.89
CA ALA A 446 -32.33 13.23 -39.02
C ALA A 446 -32.15 11.86 -39.67
N ALA A 447 -32.33 11.83 -40.99
CA ALA A 447 -32.22 10.65 -41.83
C ALA A 447 -30.81 10.06 -41.88
N HIS A 448 -30.75 8.73 -41.78
CA HIS A 448 -29.58 7.89 -42.07
C HIS A 448 -29.07 8.15 -43.50
N ARG A 449 -27.81 8.60 -43.65
CA ARG A 449 -27.07 8.48 -44.91
C ARG A 449 -26.43 7.08 -45.01
N PRO A 450 -26.37 6.48 -46.22
CA PRO A 450 -25.74 5.18 -46.42
C PRO A 450 -24.25 5.22 -46.10
N ARG A 451 -23.77 4.14 -45.46
CA ARG A 451 -22.36 3.86 -45.16
C ARG A 451 -21.67 3.44 -46.46
N GLU A 452 -21.07 4.37 -47.18
CA GLU A 452 -19.94 4.15 -48.11
C GLU A 452 -19.60 5.50 -48.75
N ASP A 453 -18.44 6.04 -48.34
CA ASP A 453 -17.67 7.17 -48.90
C ASP A 453 -17.17 8.10 -47.78
N TRP A 454 -16.34 7.54 -46.89
CA TRP A 454 -15.58 8.35 -45.95
C TRP A 454 -14.18 8.61 -46.51
N LYS A 455 -13.87 9.85 -46.89
CA LYS A 455 -12.51 10.24 -47.30
C LYS A 455 -11.62 10.44 -46.06
N VAL A 456 -10.37 9.99 -46.12
CA VAL A 456 -9.39 10.08 -45.02
C VAL A 456 -9.21 11.53 -44.52
N SER A 457 -9.39 12.52 -45.40
CA SER A 457 -9.37 13.95 -45.08
C SER A 457 -10.53 14.41 -44.19
N ASP A 458 -11.68 13.74 -44.27
CA ASP A 458 -12.85 14.06 -43.45
C ASP A 458 -12.77 13.37 -42.09
N LEU A 459 -12.03 12.25 -41.98
CA LEU A 459 -11.67 11.63 -40.70
C LEU A 459 -10.70 12.53 -39.94
N ALA A 460 -9.67 13.02 -40.64
CA ALA A 460 -8.71 13.95 -40.07
C ALA A 460 -9.36 15.28 -39.65
N ARG A 461 -10.39 15.74 -40.37
CA ARG A 461 -11.15 16.94 -40.00
C ARG A 461 -12.11 16.69 -38.83
N ALA A 462 -12.72 15.51 -38.72
CA ALA A 462 -13.54 15.13 -37.57
C ALA A 462 -12.70 14.86 -36.31
N LEU A 463 -11.47 14.35 -36.45
CA LEU A 463 -10.49 14.20 -35.37
C LEU A 463 -9.83 15.54 -34.96
N LYS A 464 -9.78 16.52 -35.87
CA LYS A 464 -9.18 17.84 -35.64
C LYS A 464 -10.20 18.93 -35.30
N ALA A 465 -11.48 18.71 -35.57
CA ALA A 465 -12.55 19.54 -35.04
C ALA A 465 -12.60 19.33 -33.52
N PRO A 466 -12.48 20.38 -32.70
CA PRO A 466 -12.73 20.24 -31.28
C PRO A 466 -14.17 19.74 -31.14
N GLY A 467 -14.34 18.56 -30.56
CA GLY A 467 -15.66 17.99 -30.35
C GLY A 467 -16.55 19.02 -29.66
N ALA A 468 -17.71 19.29 -30.26
CA ALA A 468 -18.83 19.98 -29.61
C ALA A 468 -19.42 19.05 -28.53
N GLY A 469 -18.62 18.91 -27.48
CA GLY A 469 -18.69 17.98 -26.36
C GLY A 469 -17.39 18.07 -25.55
N GLY A 470 -16.71 19.23 -25.62
CA GLY A 470 -15.71 19.61 -24.65
C GLY A 470 -16.43 19.78 -23.33
N ASP A 471 -16.49 18.71 -22.56
CA ASP A 471 -16.49 18.86 -21.12
C ASP A 471 -15.24 19.71 -20.84
N ASP A 472 -15.44 21.01 -20.62
CA ASP A 472 -14.47 21.83 -19.91
C ASP A 472 -14.07 20.94 -18.74
N ARG A 473 -12.85 20.42 -18.74
CA ARG A 473 -12.32 19.70 -17.59
C ARG A 473 -12.19 20.76 -16.50
N LYS A 474 -13.31 21.09 -15.87
CA LYS A 474 -13.39 21.96 -14.72
C LYS A 474 -12.60 21.23 -13.66
N GLY A 475 -11.38 21.73 -13.46
CA GLY A 475 -10.62 21.44 -12.25
C GLY A 475 -11.49 21.74 -11.03
N ILE A 476 -11.02 21.30 -9.88
CA ILE A 476 -11.75 21.44 -8.63
C ILE A 476 -12.12 22.92 -8.41
N SER A 477 -13.41 23.20 -8.26
CA SER A 477 -13.90 24.54 -7.97
C SER A 477 -13.50 24.96 -6.56
N LEU A 478 -13.32 26.27 -6.32
CA LEU A 478 -13.10 26.80 -4.96
C LEU A 478 -14.26 26.41 -4.04
N SER A 479 -15.49 26.54 -4.51
CA SER A 479 -16.68 26.11 -3.77
C SER A 479 -16.62 24.63 -3.37
N GLY A 480 -16.15 23.76 -4.26
CA GLY A 480 -16.03 22.32 -4.00
C GLY A 480 -14.99 21.99 -2.95
N LEU A 481 -13.82 22.64 -3.02
CA LEU A 481 -12.80 22.49 -2.00
C LEU A 481 -13.28 22.98 -0.63
N LEU A 482 -13.97 24.13 -0.58
CA LEU A 482 -14.50 24.70 0.65
C LEU A 482 -15.57 23.79 1.27
N ASN A 483 -16.45 23.22 0.46
CA ASN A 483 -17.46 22.26 0.90
C ASN A 483 -16.83 20.96 1.43
N ALA A 484 -15.71 20.50 0.84
CA ALA A 484 -15.01 19.33 1.33
C ALA A 484 -14.33 19.56 2.69
N ILE A 485 -13.70 20.73 2.88
CA ILE A 485 -12.95 21.06 4.10
C ILE A 485 -13.89 21.36 5.28
N ASP A 486 -14.96 22.14 5.04
CA ASP A 486 -15.77 22.79 6.08
C ASP A 486 -17.28 22.52 5.93
N GLY A 487 -17.68 21.59 5.06
CA GLY A 487 -19.08 21.22 4.89
C GLY A 487 -19.67 20.57 6.15
N VAL A 488 -21.00 20.66 6.29
CA VAL A 488 -21.77 20.11 7.42
C VAL A 488 -21.57 18.60 7.59
N ALA A 489 -21.32 17.88 6.49
CA ALA A 489 -21.06 16.43 6.49
C ALA A 489 -19.57 16.06 6.65
N SER A 490 -18.69 17.04 6.80
CA SER A 490 -17.24 16.82 6.78
C SER A 490 -16.73 16.25 8.11
N GLN A 491 -16.00 15.15 8.05
CA GLN A 491 -15.48 14.48 9.26
C GLN A 491 -14.46 15.33 10.04
N GLU A 492 -14.46 15.18 11.36
CA GLU A 492 -13.65 15.97 12.29
C GLU A 492 -12.40 15.22 12.82
N GLY A 493 -11.49 15.93 13.47
CA GLY A 493 -10.35 15.33 14.18
C GLY A 493 -9.15 14.99 13.28
N ARG A 494 -8.94 15.81 12.24
CA ARG A 494 -7.78 15.77 11.35
C ARG A 494 -7.06 17.12 11.34
N VAL A 495 -5.79 17.12 10.99
CA VAL A 495 -5.00 18.34 10.79
C VAL A 495 -4.92 18.62 9.29
N LEU A 496 -5.31 19.83 8.87
CA LEU A 496 -5.18 20.26 7.48
C LEU A 496 -3.95 21.17 7.35
N VAL A 497 -3.06 20.87 6.42
CA VAL A 497 -1.92 21.71 6.05
C VAL A 497 -2.04 22.07 4.58
N MET A 498 -2.00 23.36 4.28
CA MET A 498 -2.02 23.89 2.93
C MET A 498 -0.69 24.58 2.64
N THR A 499 -0.14 24.35 1.45
CA THR A 499 1.09 25.04 1.00
C THR A 499 0.80 25.92 -0.20
N THR A 500 1.31 27.15 -0.19
CA THR A 500 1.21 28.08 -1.33
C THR A 500 2.52 28.81 -1.57
N ASN A 501 2.80 29.18 -2.82
CA ASN A 501 3.92 30.08 -3.14
C ASN A 501 3.49 31.55 -3.13
N HIS A 502 2.21 31.81 -3.44
CA HIS A 502 1.63 33.14 -3.63
C HIS A 502 0.43 33.34 -2.69
N PRO A 503 0.65 33.67 -1.39
CA PRO A 503 -0.45 33.91 -0.45
C PRO A 503 -1.40 35.04 -0.90
N GLU A 504 -0.90 36.01 -1.66
CA GLU A 504 -1.66 37.12 -2.23
C GLU A 504 -2.72 36.67 -3.24
N ALA A 505 -2.49 35.56 -3.94
CA ALA A 505 -3.40 35.04 -4.95
C ALA A 505 -4.60 34.28 -4.33
N LEU A 506 -4.54 33.96 -3.04
CA LEU A 506 -5.57 33.17 -2.37
C LEU A 506 -6.82 34.01 -2.05
N ASP A 507 -7.97 33.34 -2.16
CA ASP A 507 -9.27 33.88 -1.78
C ASP A 507 -9.39 34.05 -0.25
N ALA A 508 -9.95 35.19 0.18
CA ALA A 508 -10.18 35.51 1.59
C ALA A 508 -11.10 34.49 2.29
N ALA A 509 -11.98 33.81 1.54
CA ALA A 509 -12.85 32.77 2.05
C ALA A 509 -12.06 31.53 2.51
N LEU A 510 -10.91 31.23 1.92
CA LEU A 510 -10.11 30.06 2.28
C LEU A 510 -9.33 30.29 3.59
N ILE A 511 -8.87 31.53 3.83
CA ILE A 511 -8.04 31.89 4.99
C ILE A 511 -8.83 32.28 6.25
N ARG A 512 -10.16 32.15 6.22
CA ARG A 512 -11.03 32.51 7.35
C ARG A 512 -10.77 31.58 8.57
N PRO A 513 -10.85 32.10 9.81
CA PRO A 513 -10.79 31.27 11.02
C PRO A 513 -11.79 30.10 10.97
N GLY A 514 -11.36 28.91 11.39
CA GLY A 514 -12.08 27.64 11.20
C GLY A 514 -11.63 26.83 9.98
N ARG A 515 -11.01 27.49 8.98
CA ARG A 515 -10.38 26.84 7.80
C ARG A 515 -8.86 26.94 7.84
N VAL A 516 -8.35 28.14 8.17
CA VAL A 516 -6.94 28.40 8.46
C VAL A 516 -6.87 29.12 9.79
N ASP A 517 -6.24 28.50 10.78
CA ASP A 517 -6.11 29.04 12.13
C ASP A 517 -4.70 29.59 12.40
N LEU A 518 -3.68 28.99 11.78
CA LEU A 518 -2.29 29.42 11.91
C LEU A 518 -1.63 29.58 10.54
N GLN A 519 -0.99 30.72 10.32
CA GLN A 519 -0.22 31.00 9.10
C GLN A 519 1.27 31.05 9.44
N VAL A 520 2.08 30.35 8.67
CA VAL A 520 3.53 30.29 8.83
C VAL A 520 4.18 30.80 7.55
N ALA A 521 4.88 31.92 7.67
CA ALA A 521 5.63 32.53 6.60
C ALA A 521 7.02 31.91 6.48
N PHE A 522 7.38 31.48 5.28
CA PHE A 522 8.69 30.96 4.93
C PHE A 522 9.44 32.01 4.11
N GLY A 523 10.55 32.50 4.65
CA GLY A 523 11.47 33.38 3.95
C GLY A 523 12.57 32.62 3.22
N ASN A 524 13.35 33.37 2.45
CA ASN A 524 14.68 32.92 2.03
C ASN A 524 15.61 32.79 3.24
N ALA A 525 16.71 32.06 3.08
CA ALA A 525 17.62 31.72 4.16
C ALA A 525 18.30 32.98 4.74
N THR A 526 18.41 33.02 6.07
CA THR A 526 19.32 33.93 6.76
C THR A 526 20.73 33.35 6.81
N SER A 527 21.72 34.19 7.07
CA SER A 527 23.12 33.81 7.33
C SER A 527 23.23 32.78 8.46
N GLU A 528 22.45 32.95 9.53
CA GLU A 528 22.36 31.96 10.63
C GLU A 528 21.79 30.62 10.16
N GLN A 529 20.71 30.65 9.37
CA GLN A 529 20.10 29.46 8.78
C GLN A 529 21.03 28.75 7.78
N ALA A 530 21.84 29.50 7.04
CA ALA A 530 22.84 28.97 6.14
C ALA A 530 24.02 28.31 6.89
N ARG A 531 24.47 28.91 8.01
CA ARG A 531 25.42 28.28 8.94
C ARG A 531 24.86 26.96 9.47
N GLU A 532 23.63 26.98 9.96
CA GLU A 532 22.96 25.80 10.51
C GLU A 532 22.80 24.69 9.45
N LEU A 533 22.49 25.05 8.20
CA LEU A 533 22.44 24.10 7.07
C LEU A 533 23.80 23.45 6.80
N PHE A 534 24.86 24.26 6.85
CA PHE A 534 26.22 23.80 6.62
C PHE A 534 26.65 22.80 7.70
N GLU A 535 26.48 23.15 8.98
CA GLU A 535 26.80 22.26 10.10
C GLU A 535 26.08 20.92 9.95
N ARG A 536 24.76 20.94 9.72
CA ARG A 536 23.95 19.74 9.58
C ARG A 536 24.33 18.84 8.41
N MET A 537 24.78 19.42 7.30
CA MET A 537 25.17 18.64 6.12
C MET A 537 26.45 17.84 6.36
N TYR A 538 27.39 18.39 7.13
CA TYR A 538 28.72 17.81 7.32
C TYR A 538 28.93 17.15 8.69
N GLU A 539 28.03 17.31 9.66
CA GLU A 539 28.10 16.74 11.02
C GLU A 539 28.27 15.20 10.99
N ALA A 540 27.54 14.50 10.12
CA ALA A 540 27.61 13.04 10.01
C ALA A 540 28.94 12.54 9.43
N ASP A 541 29.57 13.32 8.55
CA ASP A 541 30.86 12.98 7.95
C ASP A 541 32.02 13.34 8.89
N ALA A 542 31.89 14.41 9.68
CA ALA A 542 32.82 14.76 10.74
C ALA A 542 32.91 13.65 11.81
N ALA A 543 31.75 13.17 12.31
CA ALA A 543 31.70 12.11 13.31
C ALA A 543 32.29 10.76 12.82
N LYS A 544 32.15 10.44 11.53
CA LYS A 544 32.77 9.24 10.93
C LYS A 544 34.27 9.38 10.77
N ASN A 545 34.75 10.56 10.41
CA ASN A 545 36.18 10.83 10.31
C ASN A 545 36.85 10.78 11.69
N ASP A 546 36.23 11.32 12.73
CA ASP A 546 36.75 11.25 14.10
C ASP A 546 36.85 9.80 14.60
N ALA A 547 35.83 8.97 14.36
CA ALA A 547 35.85 7.54 14.70
C ALA A 547 36.87 6.72 13.88
N ALA A 548 37.20 7.15 12.65
CA ALA A 548 38.24 6.53 11.83
C ALA A 548 39.66 6.94 12.27
N VAL A 549 39.82 8.18 12.76
CA VAL A 549 41.07 8.70 13.33
C VAL A 549 41.40 8.00 14.66
N GLU A 550 40.42 7.77 15.53
CA GLU A 550 40.63 6.99 16.77
C GLU A 550 41.05 5.54 16.50
N LYS A 551 40.41 4.86 15.54
CA LYS A 551 40.78 3.49 15.14
C LYS A 551 42.17 3.37 14.50
N SER A 552 42.61 4.41 13.80
CA SER A 552 43.95 4.44 13.20
C SER A 552 45.03 4.83 14.22
N ALA A 553 44.70 5.64 15.23
CA ALA A 553 45.57 5.92 16.37
C ALA A 553 45.84 4.68 17.24
N GLU A 554 44.83 3.83 17.47
CA GLU A 554 44.99 2.56 18.20
C GLU A 554 45.85 1.53 17.43
N ALA A 555 45.75 1.49 16.08
CA ALA A 555 46.58 0.62 15.25
C ALA A 555 48.06 1.06 15.19
N THR A 556 48.35 2.33 15.45
CA THR A 556 49.72 2.90 15.35
C THR A 556 50.55 2.66 16.62
N GLN A 557 49.97 2.16 17.72
CA GLN A 557 50.74 1.77 18.92
C GLN A 557 51.49 0.43 18.79
N ASN A 558 51.30 -0.33 17.69
CA ASN A 558 51.90 -1.66 17.51
C ASN A 558 52.88 -1.81 16.33
N GLY A 559 53.40 -0.72 15.73
CA GLY A 559 54.33 -0.81 14.61
C GLY A 559 55.31 0.35 14.53
N GLN A 560 56.59 0.01 14.32
CA GLN A 560 57.76 0.90 14.35
C GLN A 560 57.64 2.14 13.46
N ALA A 561 58.17 3.24 13.98
CA ALA A 561 58.26 4.55 13.35
C ALA A 561 59.19 4.52 12.11
N GLU A 562 58.68 5.01 10.98
CA GLU A 562 59.50 5.65 9.95
C GLU A 562 58.92 7.03 9.61
N ASP A 563 59.82 8.00 9.68
CA ASP A 563 59.67 9.43 9.44
C ASP A 563 59.38 9.73 7.96
N LYS A 564 58.19 10.27 7.68
CA LYS A 564 57.93 11.10 6.50
C LYS A 564 56.97 12.24 6.83
N GLY A 565 57.54 13.44 6.94
CA GLY A 565 57.04 14.66 6.30
C GLY A 565 55.61 15.08 6.63
N ALA A 566 55.51 15.96 7.62
CA ALA A 566 54.30 16.64 8.05
C ALA A 566 53.54 17.36 6.90
N GLU A 567 52.27 16.97 6.70
CA GLU A 567 51.19 17.96 6.63
C GLU A 567 50.36 17.80 7.91
N VAL A 568 50.25 18.90 8.64
CA VAL A 568 49.62 19.02 9.95
C VAL A 568 48.16 18.58 9.88
N GLY A 569 47.90 17.35 10.33
CA GLY A 569 46.58 16.89 10.74
C GLY A 569 46.16 17.65 11.99
N GLY A 570 45.24 18.60 11.83
CA GLY A 570 44.56 19.26 12.94
C GLY A 570 43.35 18.44 13.36
N GLY A 571 43.39 17.86 14.56
CA GLY A 571 42.26 17.25 15.25
C GLY A 571 41.27 18.32 15.72
N ASP A 572 40.43 18.79 14.78
CA ASP A 572 39.48 19.89 14.96
C ASP A 572 38.09 19.51 14.37
N GLY A 573 37.72 18.23 14.46
CA GLY A 573 36.59 17.64 13.71
C GLY A 573 35.25 18.37 13.89
N VAL A 574 34.97 18.86 15.10
CA VAL A 574 33.70 19.53 15.45
C VAL A 574 33.86 21.05 15.66
N GLU A 575 34.90 21.50 16.37
CA GLU A 575 35.15 22.94 16.59
C GLU A 575 35.57 23.65 15.29
N GLY A 576 36.41 23.01 14.47
CA GLY A 576 36.79 23.52 13.16
C GLY A 576 35.61 23.57 12.19
N LEU A 577 34.66 22.64 12.27
CA LEU A 577 33.46 22.64 11.42
C LEU A 577 32.55 23.82 11.73
N SER A 578 32.31 24.13 13.01
CA SER A 578 31.49 25.28 13.40
C SER A 578 32.13 26.60 12.97
N HIS A 579 33.46 26.74 13.07
CA HIS A 579 34.17 27.92 12.56
C HIS A 579 34.05 28.07 11.03
N ILE A 580 34.19 26.96 10.27
CA ILE A 580 34.00 26.96 8.81
C ILE A 580 32.55 27.31 8.46
N ALA A 581 31.58 26.78 9.22
CA ALA A 581 30.17 27.08 9.01
C ALA A 581 29.83 28.55 9.30
N ALA A 582 30.41 29.14 10.34
CA ALA A 582 30.25 30.56 10.65
C ALA A 582 30.82 31.44 9.52
N ALA A 583 32.01 31.10 9.02
CA ALA A 583 32.59 31.79 7.86
C ALA A 583 31.74 31.63 6.59
N PHE A 584 31.15 30.45 6.37
CA PHE A 584 30.22 30.21 5.27
C PHE A 584 28.94 31.04 5.39
N GLY A 585 28.32 31.06 6.58
CA GLY A 585 27.12 31.85 6.85
C GLY A 585 27.33 33.34 6.63
N SER A 586 28.49 33.88 7.04
CA SER A 586 28.82 35.32 6.85
C SER A 586 28.97 35.74 5.38
N LYS A 587 29.19 34.79 4.46
CA LYS A 587 29.32 35.05 3.02
C LYS A 587 27.99 35.05 2.28
N ILE A 588 26.90 34.69 2.96
CA ILE A 588 25.57 34.61 2.37
C ILE A 588 24.75 35.80 2.84
N ASP A 589 24.34 36.64 1.88
CA ASP A 589 23.44 37.76 2.12
C ASP A 589 22.06 37.27 2.58
N ASP A 590 21.55 37.84 3.66
CA ASP A 590 20.24 37.49 4.23
C ASP A 590 19.12 37.67 3.20
N GLY A 591 18.28 36.64 3.04
CA GLY A 591 17.09 36.73 2.22
C GLY A 591 17.34 36.65 0.71
N LEU A 592 18.58 36.51 0.25
CA LEU A 592 18.90 36.40 -1.17
C LEU A 592 18.67 35.00 -1.73
N LEU A 593 19.07 33.95 -0.98
CA LEU A 593 19.09 32.56 -1.44
C LEU A 593 18.10 31.69 -0.68
N SER A 594 17.49 30.73 -1.35
CA SER A 594 16.61 29.74 -0.71
C SER A 594 17.45 28.62 -0.05
N PRO A 595 16.93 28.00 1.02
CA PRO A 595 17.56 26.81 1.62
C PRO A 595 17.84 25.68 0.62
N ALA A 596 16.95 25.46 -0.37
CA ALA A 596 17.16 24.45 -1.41
C ALA A 596 18.33 24.77 -2.35
N GLU A 597 18.54 26.04 -2.71
CA GLU A 597 19.69 26.47 -3.53
C GLU A 597 21.01 26.22 -2.78
N ILE A 598 21.07 26.59 -1.50
CA ILE A 598 22.24 26.35 -0.65
C ILE A 598 22.47 24.85 -0.49
N GLN A 599 21.41 24.08 -0.21
CA GLN A 599 21.50 22.62 -0.11
C GLN A 599 22.03 22.00 -1.41
N GLY A 600 21.56 22.45 -2.57
CA GLY A 600 22.05 22.00 -3.88
C GLY A 600 23.53 22.29 -4.10
N PHE A 601 24.02 23.45 -3.64
CA PHE A 601 25.44 23.81 -3.69
C PHE A 601 26.30 22.87 -2.82
N LEU A 602 25.85 22.58 -1.60
CA LEU A 602 26.55 21.70 -0.67
C LEU A 602 26.51 20.23 -1.10
N LEU A 603 25.41 19.79 -1.70
CA LEU A 603 25.25 18.41 -2.21
C LEU A 603 26.22 18.06 -3.34
N LYS A 604 26.77 19.04 -4.07
CA LYS A 604 27.85 18.80 -5.04
C LYS A 604 29.21 18.60 -4.37
N ARG A 605 29.34 18.96 -3.10
CA ARG A 605 30.59 19.03 -2.32
C ARG A 605 30.47 18.23 -1.01
N LYS A 606 29.77 17.10 -1.06
CA LYS A 606 29.40 16.31 0.13
C LYS A 606 30.58 15.95 1.04
N LYS A 607 31.75 15.65 0.46
CA LYS A 607 32.91 15.12 1.20
C LYS A 607 33.93 16.18 1.65
N ASP A 608 33.83 17.42 1.17
CA ASP A 608 34.87 18.45 1.41
C ASP A 608 34.25 19.80 1.81
N PRO A 609 34.16 20.09 3.12
CA PRO A 609 33.62 21.36 3.61
C PRO A 609 34.54 22.55 3.31
N LYS A 610 35.86 22.35 3.27
CA LYS A 610 36.82 23.42 2.98
C LYS A 610 36.72 23.87 1.52
N LYS A 611 36.50 22.94 0.59
CA LYS A 611 36.23 23.26 -0.82
C LYS A 611 34.94 24.04 -0.99
N ALA A 612 33.88 23.69 -0.26
CA ALA A 612 32.63 24.45 -0.27
C ALA A 612 32.86 25.92 0.11
N LEU A 613 33.60 26.19 1.18
CA LEU A 613 33.91 27.56 1.62
C LEU A 613 34.70 28.39 0.59
N ARG A 614 35.69 27.78 -0.08
CA ARG A 614 36.51 28.47 -1.10
C ARG A 614 35.70 28.86 -2.33
N GLU A 615 34.75 28.01 -2.73
CA GLU A 615 33.93 28.21 -3.93
C GLU A 615 32.65 29.01 -3.66
N THR A 616 32.38 29.37 -2.40
CA THR A 616 31.14 30.07 -2.00
C THR A 616 31.05 31.46 -2.62
N ASP A 617 32.12 32.27 -2.57
CA ASP A 617 32.09 33.68 -3.02
C ASP A 617 31.71 33.76 -4.51
N ARG A 618 32.41 32.98 -5.34
CA ARG A 618 32.15 32.87 -6.78
C ARG A 618 30.73 32.40 -7.08
N TRP A 619 30.18 31.50 -6.26
CA TRP A 619 28.83 30.99 -6.44
C TRP A 619 27.77 32.02 -6.05
N VAL A 620 27.95 32.73 -4.94
CA VAL A 620 27.03 33.78 -4.48
C VAL A 620 26.97 34.92 -5.51
N GLU A 621 28.12 35.37 -6.02
CA GLU A 621 28.20 36.37 -7.09
C GLU A 621 27.46 35.92 -8.36
N ALA A 622 27.66 34.67 -8.78
CA ALA A 622 26.97 34.11 -9.94
C ALA A 622 25.45 34.04 -9.74
N MET A 623 24.98 33.63 -8.55
CA MET A 623 23.56 33.59 -8.22
C MET A 623 22.94 34.99 -8.14
N LYS A 624 23.67 35.97 -7.60
CA LYS A 624 23.23 37.37 -7.53
C LYS A 624 23.05 37.95 -8.94
N ALA A 625 24.05 37.77 -9.82
CA ALA A 625 23.97 38.15 -11.22
C ALA A 625 22.82 37.43 -11.97
N GLN A 626 22.56 36.15 -11.64
CA GLN A 626 21.45 35.40 -12.23
C GLN A 626 20.08 35.96 -11.82
N LYS A 627 19.91 36.31 -10.54
CA LYS A 627 18.65 36.88 -10.03
C LYS A 627 18.40 38.30 -10.55
N GLU A 628 19.46 39.09 -10.71
CA GLU A 628 19.40 40.42 -11.33
C GLU A 628 19.01 40.36 -12.82
N ASN A 629 19.55 39.39 -13.58
CA ASN A 629 19.30 39.26 -15.01
C ASN A 629 18.02 38.47 -15.39
N LYS A 630 17.26 37.95 -14.40
CA LYS A 630 16.04 37.12 -14.60
C LYS A 630 16.19 35.99 -15.64
N THR A 631 17.41 35.51 -15.92
CA THR A 631 17.68 34.53 -16.98
C THR A 631 18.00 33.16 -16.41
N LYS A 632 17.29 32.12 -16.88
CA LYS A 632 17.63 30.71 -16.63
C LYS A 632 18.85 30.33 -17.47
N VAL A 633 20.06 30.54 -16.96
CA VAL A 633 21.28 29.96 -17.56
C VAL A 633 21.50 28.58 -16.96
N LEU A 634 21.55 27.58 -17.83
CA LEU A 634 21.51 26.14 -17.52
C LEU A 634 22.83 25.54 -17.03
N THR A 635 23.90 26.32 -16.85
CA THR A 635 25.21 25.75 -16.53
C THR A 635 26.13 26.77 -15.90
N VAL A 636 26.42 26.59 -14.61
CA VAL A 636 27.69 27.02 -14.00
C VAL A 636 28.39 25.74 -13.57
N GLN A 637 29.32 25.30 -14.41
CA GLN A 637 30.27 24.23 -14.10
C GLN A 637 31.38 24.75 -13.21
#